data_AF-A0A1H8GKZ3-F1
#
_entry.id   AF-A0A1H8GKZ3-F1
#
_cell.length_a   1.000
_cell.length_b   1.000
_cell.length_c   1.000
_cell.angle_alpha   90.00
_cell.angle_beta   90.00
_cell.angle_gamma   90.00
#
_symmetry.space_group_name_H-M   'P 1'
#
loop_
_entity.id
_entity.type
_entity.pdbx_description
1 polymer ?
#
loop_
_entity_poly.entity_id
_entity_poly.type
_entity_poly.pdbx_seq_one_letter_code
_entity_poly.pdbx_strand_id
1 'polypeptide(L)' 'MVETLRIKWLEEELERLRTELHKSVGGEPSRLSDSRVLPLSRRLDALIVEVQREKRRFSQ' A
#
# COMPACT_ATOMS: atom_id res chain seq x y z
N MET A 1 -13.07 -17.30 7.48
CA MET A 1 -12.93 -16.32 6.39
C MET A 1 -11.89 -16.87 5.44
N VAL A 2 -12.29 -17.29 4.23
CA VAL A 2 -11.30 -17.65 3.20
C VAL A 2 -10.76 -16.34 2.68
N GLU A 3 -9.69 -15.86 3.29
CA GLU A 3 -8.90 -14.79 2.73
C GLU A 3 -8.44 -15.27 1.36
N THR A 4 -8.91 -14.63 0.29
CA THR A 4 -8.53 -15.06 -1.04
C THR A 4 -7.05 -14.80 -1.24
N LEU A 5 -6.37 -15.69 -1.95
CA LEU A 5 -4.95 -15.55 -2.30
C LEU A 5 -4.63 -14.16 -2.87
N ARG A 6 -5.61 -13.52 -3.52
CA ARG A 6 -5.57 -12.14 -4.00
C ARG A 6 -5.43 -11.12 -2.86
N ILE A 7 -6.28 -11.18 -1.82
CA ILE A 7 -6.23 -10.23 -0.69
C ILE A 7 -4.89 -10.37 0.04
N LYS A 8 -4.47 -11.62 0.32
CA LYS A 8 -3.21 -11.86 1.00
C LYS A 8 -2.03 -11.28 0.21
N TRP A 9 -1.99 -11.50 -1.10
CA TRP A 9 -0.96 -10.92 -1.97
C TRP A 9 -0.97 -9.39 -1.96
N LEU A 10 -2.16 -8.77 -1.99
CA LEU A 10 -2.29 -7.31 -1.93
C LEU A 10 -1.82 -6.75 -0.58
N GLU A 11 -2.08 -7.45 0.52
CA GLU A 11 -1.60 -7.05 1.85
C GLU A 11 -0.08 -7.19 1.99
N GLU A 12 0.52 -8.26 1.46
CA GLU A 12 1.97 -8.46 1.42
C GLU A 12 2.68 -7.37 0.60
N GLU A 13 2.17 -7.05 -0.59
CA GLU A 13 2.74 -6.00 -1.44
C GLU A 13 2.54 -4.60 -0.82
N LEU A 14 1.43 -4.38 -0.11
CA LEU A 14 1.19 -3.14 0.63
C LEU A 14 2.18 -2.96 1.79
N GLU A 15 2.44 -4.00 2.57
CA GLU A 15 3.42 -3.95 3.67
C GLU A 15 4.84 -3.73 3.14
N ARG A 16 5.18 -4.36 2.01
CA ARG A 16 6.46 -4.14 1.33
C ARG A 16 6.63 -2.69 0.90
N LEU A 17 5.66 -2.12 0.20
CA LEU A 17 5.71 -0.72 -0.25
C LEU A 17 5.68 0.27 0.92
N ARG A 18 4.95 -0.04 1.99
CA ARG A 18 4.97 0.75 3.23
C ARG A 18 6.37 0.79 3.84
N THR A 19 7.04 -0.36 3.90
CA THR A 19 8.40 -0.48 4.42
C THR A 19 9.40 0.28 3.55
N GLU A 20 9.28 0.16 2.23
CA GLU A 20 10.14 0.87 1.28
C GLU A 20 9.95 2.39 1.40
N LEU A 21 8.70 2.86 1.43
CA LEU A 21 8.37 4.27 1.63
C LEU A 21 8.94 4.78 2.96
N HIS A 22 8.75 4.06 4.05
CA HIS A 22 9.27 4.45 5.37
C HIS A 22 10.81 4.55 5.37
N LYS A 23 11.51 3.64 4.69
CA LYS A 23 12.96 3.69 4.52
C LYS A 23 13.40 4.87 3.65
N SER A 24 12.73 5.13 2.52
CA SER A 24 13.05 6.24 1.62
C SER A 24 12.83 7.61 2.29
N VAL A 25 11.82 7.71 3.13
CA VAL A 25 11.45 8.90 3.89
C VAL A 25 12.35 9.07 5.13
N GLY A 26 13.00 8.00 5.59
CA GLY A 26 13.91 8.03 6.73
C GLY A 26 13.24 8.48 8.04
N GLY A 27 11.92 8.27 8.16
CA GLY A 27 11.12 8.75 9.29
C GLY A 27 10.82 10.26 9.28
N GLU A 28 11.20 11.01 8.25
CA GLU A 28 10.88 12.44 8.10
C GLU A 28 9.67 12.68 7.18
N PRO A 29 8.46 12.95 7.70
CA PRO A 29 7.24 13.06 6.89
C PRO A 29 7.31 14.13 5.78
N SER A 30 8.13 15.17 5.97
CA SER A 30 8.39 16.22 4.98
C SER A 30 8.97 15.69 3.67
N ARG A 31 9.65 14.53 3.70
CA ARG A 31 10.21 13.88 2.50
C ARG A 31 9.19 13.11 1.67
N LEU A 32 7.95 12.95 2.15
CA LEU A 32 6.85 12.39 1.34
C LEU A 32 6.55 13.26 0.11
N SER A 33 6.81 14.56 0.21
CA SER A 33 6.67 15.51 -0.90
C SER A 33 7.85 15.51 -1.86
N ASP A 34 8.91 14.72 -1.58
CA ASP A 34 10.05 14.61 -2.48
C ASP A 34 9.60 13.93 -3.78
N SER A 35 9.98 14.54 -4.91
CA SER A 35 9.79 14.03 -6.26
C SER A 35 10.14 12.55 -6.46
N ARG A 36 11.09 12.02 -5.67
CA ARG A 36 11.52 10.62 -5.72
C ARG A 36 10.63 9.68 -4.92
N VAL A 37 9.94 10.20 -3.92
CA VAL A 37 9.08 9.46 -2.98
C VAL A 37 7.62 9.50 -3.42
N LEU A 38 7.23 10.55 -4.15
CA LEU A 38 5.89 10.74 -4.72
C LEU A 38 5.35 9.51 -5.49
N PRO A 39 6.14 8.84 -6.35
CA PRO A 39 5.68 7.66 -7.08
C PRO A 39 5.37 6.47 -6.16
N LEU A 40 6.15 6.29 -5.09
CA LEU A 40 5.93 5.24 -4.09
C LEU A 40 4.64 5.51 -3.31
N SER A 41 4.41 6.76 -2.88
CA SER A 41 3.17 7.15 -2.20
C SER A 41 1.94 6.86 -3.07
N ARG A 42 1.96 7.28 -4.34
CA ARG A 42 0.85 7.06 -5.28
C ARG A 42 0.54 5.58 -5.49
N ARG A 43 1.58 4.75 -5.54
CA ARG A 43 1.42 3.29 -5.71
C ARG A 43 0.84 2.64 -4.46
N LEU A 44 1.22 3.12 -3.28
CA LEU A 44 0.64 2.70 -2.00
C LEU A 44 -0.85 3.10 -1.92
N ASP A 45 -1.21 4.32 -2.31
CA ASP A 45 -2.60 4.79 -2.35
C ASP A 45 -3.46 3.91 -3.27
N ALA A 46 -2.95 3.55 -4.45
CA ALA A 46 -3.65 2.67 -5.38
C ALA A 46 -3.90 1.26 -4.80
N LEU A 47 -2.90 0.69 -4.12
CA LEU A 47 -3.01 -0.61 -3.45
C LEU A 47 -4.02 -0.59 -2.30
N ILE A 48 -4.05 0.47 -1.50
CA ILE A 48 -5.05 0.64 -0.43
C ILE A 48 -6.46 0.59 -1.02
N VAL A 49 -6.68 1.30 -2.14
CA VAL A 49 -7.98 1.29 -2.83
C VAL A 49 -8.32 -0.11 -3.36
N GLU A 50 -7.36 -0.84 -3.93
CA GLU A 50 -7.58 -2.19 -4.44
C GLU A 50 -7.92 -3.18 -3.32
N VAL A 51 -7.19 -3.14 -2.19
CA VAL A 51 -7.49 -3.93 -0.99
C VAL A 51 -8.90 -3.63 -0.48
N GLN A 52 -9.29 -2.36 -0.38
CA GLN A 52 -10.62 -1.99 0.07
C GLN A 52 -11.73 -2.43 -0.88
N ARG A 53 -11.46 -2.43 -2.20
CA ARG A 53 -12.42 -2.95 -3.20
C ARG A 53 -12.60 -4.45 -3.05
N GLU A 54 -11.50 -5.20 -2.95
CA GLU A 54 -11.55 -6.64 -2.75
C GLU A 54 -12.25 -6.98 -1.42
N LYS A 55 -11.88 -6.34 -0.31
CA LYS A 55 -12.55 -6.57 0.99
C LYS A 55 -14.06 -6.29 0.96
N ARG A 56 -14.50 -5.24 0.25
CA ARG A 56 -15.93 -4.98 0.03
C ARG A 56 -16.62 -6.06 -0.79
N ARG A 57 -15.94 -6.59 -1.81
CA ARG A 57 -16.46 -7.65 -2.69
C ARG A 57 -16.69 -8.97 -1.96
N PHE A 58 -15.91 -9.27 -0.91
CA PHE A 58 -16.11 -10.46 -0.06
C PHE A 58 -17.06 -10.23 1.13
N SER A 59 -17.49 -8.99 1.36
CA SER A 59 -18.43 -8.64 2.44
C SER A 59 -19.89 -8.56 1.96
N GLN A 60 -20.14 -8.81 0.66
CA GLN A 60 -21.46 -9.05 0.08
C GLN A 60 -21.68 -10.55 -0.12
#